data_AF-A0A3D5YLM2-F1
#
_entry.id   AF-A0A3D5YLM2-F1
#
_cell.length_a   1.000
_cell.length_b   1.000
_cell.length_c   1.000
_cell.angle_alpha   90.00
_cell.angle_beta   90.00
_cell.angle_gamma   90.00
#
_symmetry.space_group_name_H-M   'P 1'
#
loop_
_entity.id
_entity.type
_entity.pdbx_description
1 polymer ?
#
loop_
_entity_poly.entity_id
_entity_poly.type
_entity_poly.pdbx_seq_one_letter_code
_entity_poly.pdbx_strand_id
1 'polypeptide(L)'
;LHVPHVESTPGSVAQIRESAASFISYAKETGTPVLLIGHINKEGSIAGPKILEHMVDVVLQFEGDPNLLYRILRAHKNRFGSTHEIGLYTMEQAGLEGVANPSDLLLTKQHDGLSGNAVAVLLEGVRPMLLEIQALCSTAVYGTPQRSTTGFDTRRLNMLLAVLEKRCGFRLGQKDVFLNITGGLRVDDPALDLAVIAAILSSNQDDAIGGKVCFAGEVGLTGEIRPVTKIDQRIREAEKLGFERIYVSGHHQIEKSHYGIAIVGLKRIEELVQSQF
;
A
#
# COMPACT_ATOMS: atom_id res chain seq x y z
N LEU A 1 19.62 1.13 -30.82
CA LEU A 1 20.81 0.55 -30.17
C LEU A 1 21.39 -0.48 -31.12
N HIS A 2 22.47 -0.14 -31.82
CA HIS A 2 23.14 -1.05 -32.76
C HIS A 2 24.64 -1.03 -32.49
N VAL A 3 25.19 -2.20 -32.20
CA VAL A 3 26.62 -2.38 -31.92
C VAL A 3 27.22 -3.14 -33.11
N PRO A 4 28.05 -2.48 -33.95
CA PRO A 4 28.44 -3.03 -35.25
C PRO A 4 29.26 -4.32 -35.17
N HIS A 5 29.86 -4.64 -34.02
CA HIS A 5 30.66 -5.85 -33.83
C HIS A 5 29.87 -7.05 -33.28
N VAL A 6 28.56 -6.90 -33.02
CA VAL A 6 27.70 -8.00 -32.57
C VAL A 6 26.92 -8.52 -33.78
N GLU A 7 27.23 -9.75 -34.22
CA GLU A 7 26.47 -10.46 -35.26
C GLU A 7 25.06 -10.84 -34.77
N SER A 8 24.16 -9.86 -34.72
CA SER A 8 22.76 -10.06 -34.37
C SER A 8 21.90 -8.94 -34.96
N THR A 9 20.60 -9.21 -35.09
CA THR A 9 19.66 -8.23 -35.65
C THR A 9 19.56 -6.99 -34.74
N PRO A 10 19.49 -5.77 -35.33
CA PRO A 10 19.17 -4.56 -34.59
C PRO A 10 17.95 -4.73 -33.67
N GLY A 11 18.10 -4.35 -32.40
CA GLY A 11 17.02 -4.47 -31.41
C GLY A 11 16.82 -5.87 -30.82
N SER A 12 17.65 -6.85 -31.20
CA SER A 12 17.68 -8.15 -30.51
C SER A 12 18.15 -8.02 -29.05
N VAL A 13 17.80 -9.01 -28.23
CA VAL A 13 18.21 -9.08 -26.81
C VAL A 13 19.73 -8.98 -26.65
N ALA A 14 20.48 -9.61 -27.55
CA ALA A 14 21.94 -9.58 -27.55
C ALA A 14 22.48 -8.16 -27.78
N GLN A 15 21.97 -7.45 -28.80
CA GLN A 15 22.37 -6.05 -29.05
C GLN A 15 22.00 -5.10 -27.91
N ILE A 16 20.84 -5.29 -27.29
CA ILE A 16 20.40 -4.46 -26.15
C ILE A 16 21.35 -4.65 -24.96
N ARG A 17 21.73 -5.89 -24.64
CA ARG A 17 22.68 -6.18 -23.55
C ARG A 17 24.06 -5.58 -23.82
N GLU A 18 24.60 -5.77 -25.03
CA GLU A 18 25.94 -5.28 -25.35
C GLU A 18 26.00 -3.74 -25.36
N SER A 19 24.96 -3.10 -25.90
CA SER A 19 24.86 -1.64 -25.87
C SER A 19 24.79 -1.13 -24.43
N ALA A 20 23.99 -1.77 -23.58
CA ALA A 20 23.89 -1.39 -22.17
C ALA A 20 25.23 -1.60 -21.43
N ALA A 21 25.96 -2.70 -21.71
CA ALA A 21 27.28 -2.95 -21.15
C ALA A 21 28.30 -1.86 -21.54
N SER A 22 28.23 -1.38 -22.78
CA SER A 22 29.06 -0.26 -23.25
C SER A 22 28.75 1.03 -22.48
N PHE A 23 27.47 1.36 -22.26
CA PHE A 23 27.08 2.51 -21.45
C PHE A 23 27.50 2.40 -19.98
N ILE A 24 27.40 1.20 -19.38
CA ILE A 24 27.85 0.96 -18.01
C ILE A 24 29.37 1.14 -17.90
N SER A 25 30.13 0.66 -18.89
CA SER A 25 31.59 0.82 -18.91
C SER A 25 31.97 2.30 -19.01
N TYR A 26 31.32 3.04 -19.92
CA TYR A 26 31.46 4.50 -20.02
C TYR A 26 31.15 5.22 -18.70
N ALA A 27 30.05 4.86 -18.02
CA ALA A 27 29.67 5.45 -16.75
C ALA A 27 30.74 5.21 -15.67
N LYS A 28 31.35 4.01 -15.63
CA LYS A 28 32.42 3.66 -14.69
C LYS A 28 33.72 4.39 -14.98
N GLU A 29 34.10 4.53 -16.25
CA GLU A 29 35.34 5.18 -16.66
C GLU A 29 35.29 6.70 -16.45
N THR A 30 34.12 7.31 -16.68
CA THR A 30 33.96 8.78 -16.64
C THR A 30 33.35 9.29 -15.34
N GLY A 31 32.76 8.43 -14.52
CA GLY A 31 31.98 8.83 -13.35
C GLY A 31 30.67 9.56 -13.68
N THR A 32 30.20 9.48 -14.94
CA THR A 32 28.99 10.18 -15.39
C THR A 32 27.73 9.32 -15.13
N PRO A 33 26.67 9.87 -14.50
CA PRO A 33 25.39 9.17 -14.39
C PRO A 33 24.76 8.93 -15.76
N VAL A 34 24.33 7.70 -16.03
CA VAL A 34 23.65 7.32 -17.29
C VAL A 34 22.24 6.82 -16.98
N LEU A 35 21.23 7.40 -17.64
CA LEU A 35 19.85 6.95 -17.57
C LEU A 35 19.49 6.15 -18.83
N LEU A 36 18.99 4.94 -18.65
CA LEU A 36 18.51 4.08 -19.72
C LEU A 36 16.99 3.96 -19.64
N ILE A 37 16.29 4.27 -20.74
CA ILE A 37 14.84 4.18 -20.83
C ILE A 37 14.46 2.88 -21.53
N GLY A 38 13.75 2.00 -20.82
CA GLY A 38 13.21 0.75 -21.37
C GLY A 38 11.68 0.79 -21.40
N HIS A 39 11.09 0.65 -22.57
CA HIS A 39 9.64 0.61 -22.72
C HIS A 39 9.11 -0.82 -22.50
N ILE A 40 7.94 -0.95 -21.86
CA ILE A 40 7.24 -2.22 -21.69
C ILE A 40 6.09 -2.26 -22.71
N ASN A 41 6.04 -3.32 -23.52
CA ASN A 41 4.97 -3.55 -24.49
C ASN A 41 3.73 -4.19 -23.85
N LYS A 42 2.61 -4.19 -24.58
CA LYS A 42 1.31 -4.69 -24.10
C LYS A 42 1.28 -6.18 -23.75
N GLU A 43 2.24 -6.97 -24.26
CA GLU A 43 2.29 -8.42 -24.06
C GLU A 43 3.15 -8.85 -22.88
N GLY A 44 3.84 -7.92 -22.20
CA GLY A 44 4.76 -8.24 -21.09
C GLY A 44 5.99 -9.07 -21.51
N SER A 45 6.05 -9.50 -22.76
CA SER A 45 7.15 -10.20 -23.42
C SER A 45 8.17 -9.18 -23.93
N ILE A 46 9.00 -8.74 -22.97
CA ILE A 46 10.44 -8.51 -23.12
C ILE A 46 10.90 -7.76 -24.38
N ALA A 47 11.13 -6.45 -24.22
CA ALA A 47 12.19 -5.72 -24.96
C ALA A 47 12.64 -4.47 -24.17
N GLY A 48 13.28 -4.66 -23.01
CA GLY A 48 13.92 -3.54 -22.31
C GLY A 48 14.30 -3.83 -20.86
N PRO A 49 13.50 -3.45 -19.85
CA PRO A 49 13.97 -3.35 -18.45
C PRO A 49 14.37 -4.68 -17.80
N LYS A 50 13.52 -5.71 -17.91
CA LYS A 50 13.74 -7.02 -17.25
C LYS A 50 15.02 -7.73 -17.71
N ILE A 51 15.46 -7.51 -18.94
CA ILE A 51 16.71 -8.10 -19.45
C ILE A 51 17.92 -7.48 -18.77
N LEU A 52 17.86 -6.18 -18.49
CA LEU A 52 18.95 -5.36 -17.99
C LEU A 52 18.94 -5.22 -16.47
N GLU A 53 17.85 -5.61 -15.81
CA GLU A 53 17.62 -5.48 -14.36
C GLU A 53 18.78 -6.00 -13.50
N HIS A 54 19.39 -7.12 -13.90
CA HIS A 54 20.55 -7.67 -13.19
C HIS A 54 21.85 -6.91 -13.46
N MET A 55 21.99 -6.27 -14.64
CA MET A 55 23.22 -5.61 -15.10
C MET A 55 23.36 -4.18 -14.55
N VAL A 56 22.26 -3.48 -14.30
CA VAL A 56 22.27 -2.07 -13.86
C VAL A 56 22.31 -1.92 -12.35
N ASP A 57 22.71 -0.74 -11.87
CA ASP A 57 22.79 -0.45 -10.43
C ASP A 57 21.44 -0.07 -9.81
N VAL A 58 20.57 0.60 -10.57
CA VAL A 58 19.24 1.04 -10.14
C VAL A 58 18.22 0.67 -11.22
N VAL A 59 17.07 0.16 -10.79
CA VAL A 59 15.92 -0.19 -11.64
C VAL A 59 14.71 0.52 -11.08
N LEU A 60 14.21 1.49 -11.84
CA LEU A 60 12.99 2.23 -11.53
C LEU A 60 11.91 1.84 -12.53
N GLN A 61 10.70 1.63 -12.02
CA GLN A 61 9.53 1.33 -12.82
C GLN A 61 8.53 2.47 -12.63
N PHE A 62 8.11 3.07 -13.75
CA PHE A 62 7.11 4.11 -13.76
C PHE A 62 5.79 3.53 -14.23
N GLU A 63 4.83 3.46 -13.32
CA GLU A 63 3.54 2.83 -13.50
C GLU A 63 2.43 3.86 -13.43
N GLY A 64 1.37 3.63 -14.18
CA GLY A 64 0.18 4.46 -14.15
C GLY A 64 -1.02 3.67 -14.61
N ASP A 65 -2.01 3.55 -13.74
CA ASP A 65 -3.33 3.08 -14.16
C ASP A 65 -4.03 4.22 -14.94
N PRO A 66 -4.64 3.96 -16.10
CA PRO A 66 -5.46 4.95 -16.79
C PRO A 66 -6.59 5.55 -15.94
N ASN A 67 -7.10 4.79 -14.96
CA ASN A 67 -8.19 5.20 -14.08
C ASN A 67 -7.71 6.02 -12.87
N LEU A 68 -6.40 6.06 -12.60
CA LEU A 68 -5.83 6.82 -11.50
C LEU A 68 -5.22 8.13 -12.03
N LEU A 69 -5.49 9.22 -11.33
CA LEU A 69 -4.96 10.55 -11.66
C LEU A 69 -3.45 10.68 -11.45
N TYR A 70 -2.85 9.72 -10.76
CA TYR A 70 -1.42 9.73 -10.44
C TYR A 70 -0.66 8.58 -11.09
N ARG A 71 0.65 8.79 -11.16
CA ARG A 71 1.68 7.87 -11.63
C ARG A 71 2.60 7.55 -10.46
N ILE A 72 3.03 6.30 -10.38
CA ILE A 72 3.89 5.78 -9.31
C ILE A 72 5.24 5.47 -9.92
N LEU A 73 6.31 6.02 -9.36
CA LEU A 73 7.69 5.62 -9.60
C LEU A 73 8.14 4.72 -8.46
N ARG A 74 8.44 3.47 -8.76
CA ARG A 74 8.87 2.47 -7.76
C ARG A 74 10.27 1.96 -8.07
N ALA A 75 11.10 1.83 -7.04
CA ALA A 75 12.41 1.22 -7.16
C ALA A 75 12.32 -0.31 -6.99
N HIS A 76 12.65 -1.08 -8.02
CA HIS A 76 12.76 -2.54 -7.92
C HIS A 76 14.15 -2.97 -7.47
N LYS A 77 15.17 -2.19 -7.83
CA LYS A 77 16.56 -2.38 -7.44
C LYS A 77 17.18 -1.02 -7.19
N ASN A 78 17.88 -0.86 -6.08
CA ASN A 78 18.60 0.37 -5.78
C ASN A 78 19.87 0.04 -5.02
N ARG A 79 21.04 0.15 -5.66
CA ARG A 79 22.34 -0.07 -5.00
C ARG A 79 22.79 1.12 -4.14
N PHE A 80 22.14 2.27 -4.27
CA PHE A 80 22.50 3.50 -3.58
C PHE A 80 21.48 3.93 -2.52
N GLY A 81 20.47 3.11 -2.24
CA GLY A 81 19.40 3.45 -1.32
C GLY A 81 18.36 2.35 -1.16
N SER A 82 17.21 2.69 -0.58
CA SER A 82 16.10 1.77 -0.39
C SER A 82 15.38 1.46 -1.72
N THR A 83 14.86 0.25 -1.85
CA THR A 83 13.91 -0.13 -2.92
C THR A 83 12.47 0.17 -2.53
N HIS A 84 12.19 0.41 -1.25
CA HIS A 84 10.84 0.61 -0.79
C HIS A 84 10.32 2.05 -0.93
N GLU A 85 11.12 2.94 -1.51
CA GLU A 85 10.68 4.32 -1.77
C GLU A 85 9.79 4.38 -3.01
N ILE A 86 8.74 5.20 -2.90
CA ILE A 86 7.84 5.51 -4.00
C ILE A 86 7.83 7.02 -4.27
N GLY A 87 7.87 7.38 -5.55
CA GLY A 87 7.57 8.73 -6.03
C GLY A 87 6.16 8.77 -6.58
N LEU A 88 5.33 9.70 -6.13
CA LEU A 88 4.00 9.91 -6.67
C LEU A 88 3.98 11.19 -7.50
N TYR A 89 3.38 11.11 -8.68
CA TYR A 89 3.36 12.21 -9.64
C TYR A 89 1.97 12.35 -10.26
N THR A 90 1.53 13.56 -10.56
CA THR A 90 0.36 13.81 -11.42
C THR A 90 0.83 14.32 -12.78
N MET A 91 0.05 14.02 -13.83
CA MET A 91 0.31 14.56 -15.16
C MET A 91 -0.57 15.79 -15.36
N GLU A 92 0.01 16.96 -15.15
CA GLU A 92 -0.63 18.25 -15.38
C GLU A 92 -0.42 18.71 -16.83
N GLN A 93 -1.09 19.80 -17.23
CA GLN A 93 -0.91 20.37 -18.57
C GLN A 93 0.54 20.74 -18.88
N ALA A 94 1.31 21.17 -17.87
CA ALA A 94 2.71 21.54 -17.99
C ALA A 94 3.68 20.35 -17.96
N GLY A 95 3.21 19.14 -17.60
CA GLY A 95 4.01 17.94 -17.48
C GLY A 95 3.83 17.21 -16.15
N LEU A 96 4.83 16.40 -15.78
CA LEU A 96 4.82 15.63 -14.53
C LEU A 96 5.13 16.53 -13.33
N GLU A 97 4.21 16.59 -12.37
CA GLU A 97 4.38 17.29 -11.10
C GLU A 97 4.45 16.28 -9.94
N GLY A 98 5.39 16.49 -9.01
CA GLY A 98 5.56 15.61 -7.86
C GLY A 98 4.50 15.87 -6.79
N VAL A 99 3.82 14.82 -6.32
CA VAL A 99 2.85 14.91 -5.23
C VAL A 99 3.59 14.95 -3.90
N ALA A 100 3.63 16.12 -3.27
CA ALA A 100 4.29 16.31 -1.99
C ALA A 100 3.58 15.53 -0.85
N ASN A 101 2.25 15.55 -0.83
CA ASN A 101 1.44 14.86 0.18
C ASN A 101 0.48 13.84 -0.46
N PRO A 102 0.92 12.57 -0.61
CA PRO A 102 0.10 11.48 -1.14
C PRO A 102 -1.23 11.28 -0.42
N SER A 103 -1.22 11.44 0.91
CA SER A 103 -2.38 11.14 1.73
C SER A 103 -3.57 12.04 1.42
N ASP A 104 -3.33 13.32 1.06
CA ASP A 104 -4.40 14.25 0.67
C ASP A 104 -5.10 13.86 -0.63
N LEU A 105 -4.41 13.11 -1.49
CA LEU A 105 -4.94 12.61 -2.75
C LEU A 105 -5.63 11.26 -2.58
N LEU A 106 -5.17 10.45 -1.62
CA LEU A 106 -5.66 9.10 -1.36
C LEU A 106 -6.85 9.05 -0.40
N LEU A 107 -7.02 10.07 0.44
CA LEU A 107 -8.14 10.19 1.37
C LEU A 107 -9.31 10.92 0.71
N THR A 108 -10.48 10.30 0.73
CA THR A 108 -11.69 10.95 0.24
C THR A 108 -12.12 12.06 1.20
N LYS A 109 -12.39 13.27 0.67
CA LYS A 109 -12.70 14.45 1.48
C LYS A 109 -14.12 14.52 2.03
N GLN A 110 -15.02 13.62 1.62
CA GLN A 110 -16.43 13.60 2.03
C GLN A 110 -16.87 12.18 2.35
N HIS A 111 -17.09 11.90 3.63
CA HIS A 111 -17.48 10.59 4.15
C HIS A 111 -18.60 10.63 5.18
N ASP A 112 -19.21 11.79 5.43
CA ASP A 112 -20.16 11.95 6.52
C ASP A 112 -21.31 10.92 6.42
N GLY A 113 -21.25 9.91 7.29
CA GLY A 113 -22.27 8.90 7.49
C GLY A 113 -22.18 7.62 6.65
N LEU A 114 -21.09 7.35 5.92
CA LEU A 114 -20.95 6.10 5.16
C LEU A 114 -20.30 4.99 5.99
N SER A 115 -20.99 3.85 6.11
CA SER A 115 -20.46 2.63 6.72
C SER A 115 -19.49 1.92 5.78
N GLY A 116 -18.58 1.13 6.36
CA GLY A 116 -17.62 0.33 5.62
C GLY A 116 -16.29 1.01 5.27
N ASN A 117 -16.05 2.24 5.73
CA ASN A 117 -14.83 2.97 5.41
C ASN A 117 -13.96 3.15 6.66
N ALA A 118 -12.68 2.77 6.59
CA ALA A 118 -11.70 2.97 7.65
C ALA A 118 -10.38 3.49 7.09
N VAL A 119 -9.65 4.28 7.87
CA VAL A 119 -8.33 4.79 7.45
C VAL A 119 -7.20 4.03 8.15
N ALA A 120 -6.28 3.47 7.38
CA ALA A 120 -5.08 2.83 7.87
C ALA A 120 -3.87 3.77 7.76
N VAL A 121 -2.96 3.70 8.74
CA VAL A 121 -1.62 4.26 8.60
C VAL A 121 -0.66 3.13 8.27
N LEU A 122 -0.14 3.11 7.04
CA LEU A 122 0.83 2.13 6.57
C LEU A 122 2.25 2.70 6.50
N LEU A 123 3.23 1.82 6.32
CA LEU A 123 4.57 2.16 5.88
C LEU A 123 4.80 1.60 4.48
N GLU A 124 4.94 2.50 3.51
CA GLU A 124 5.53 2.12 2.22
C GLU A 124 7.05 2.32 2.36
N GLY A 125 7.71 1.22 2.76
CA GLY A 125 9.13 1.24 3.08
C GLY A 125 9.48 1.95 4.37
N VAL A 126 9.96 3.19 4.24
CA VAL A 126 10.26 4.05 5.39
C VAL A 126 9.30 5.21 5.53
N ARG A 127 8.44 5.45 4.53
CA ARG A 127 7.53 6.58 4.51
C ARG A 127 6.17 6.18 5.10
N PRO A 128 5.71 6.82 6.18
CA PRO A 128 4.35 6.65 6.64
C PRO A 128 3.38 7.31 5.65
N MET A 129 2.28 6.63 5.35
CA MET A 129 1.23 7.09 4.46
C MET A 129 -0.12 6.65 4.98
N LEU A 130 -1.16 7.44 4.72
CA LEU A 130 -2.53 7.08 5.07
C LEU A 130 -3.26 6.59 3.84
N LEU A 131 -4.02 5.51 4.03
CA LEU A 131 -4.84 4.90 2.99
C LEU A 131 -6.22 4.58 3.54
N GLU A 132 -7.21 4.79 2.68
CA GLU A 132 -8.59 4.41 2.95
C GLU A 132 -8.82 2.95 2.54
N ILE A 133 -9.50 2.21 3.41
CA ILE A 133 -9.92 0.84 3.23
C ILE A 133 -11.44 0.82 3.22
N GLN A 134 -11.99 0.28 2.14
CA GLN A 134 -13.42 0.15 1.95
C GLN A 134 -13.80 -1.33 2.03
N ALA A 135 -14.85 -1.62 2.80
CA ALA A 135 -15.43 -2.94 2.94
C ALA A 135 -16.93 -2.88 2.64
N LEU A 136 -17.43 -3.88 1.94
CA LEU A 136 -18.84 -4.10 1.72
C LEU A 136 -19.20 -5.53 2.16
N CYS A 137 -19.98 -5.63 3.23
CA CYS A 137 -20.51 -6.87 3.75
C CYS A 137 -21.99 -6.99 3.40
N SER A 138 -22.35 -8.02 2.63
CA SER A 138 -23.74 -8.31 2.27
C SER A 138 -24.13 -9.74 2.65
N THR A 139 -25.42 -10.01 2.84
CA THR A 139 -25.88 -11.37 3.11
C THR A 139 -25.79 -12.21 1.85
N ALA A 140 -25.06 -13.32 1.92
CA ALA A 140 -24.93 -14.24 0.79
C ALA A 140 -26.29 -14.89 0.48
N VAL A 141 -26.74 -14.77 -0.77
CA VAL A 141 -28.08 -15.24 -1.16
C VAL A 141 -28.06 -16.71 -1.60
N TYR A 142 -26.94 -17.20 -2.17
CA TYR A 142 -26.79 -18.60 -2.58
C TYR A 142 -25.32 -19.07 -2.54
N GLY A 143 -25.11 -20.32 -2.11
CA GLY A 143 -23.84 -21.02 -2.27
C GLY A 143 -22.76 -20.64 -1.24
N THR A 144 -21.50 -20.70 -1.68
CA THR A 144 -20.35 -20.30 -0.85
C THR A 144 -20.20 -18.78 -0.93
N PRO A 145 -20.12 -18.06 0.21
CA PRO A 145 -19.99 -16.60 0.18
C PRO A 145 -18.77 -16.12 -0.59
N GLN A 146 -18.95 -15.03 -1.32
CA GLN A 146 -17.88 -14.38 -2.08
C GLN A 146 -16.95 -13.61 -1.15
N ARG A 147 -15.64 -13.73 -1.43
CA ARG A 147 -14.59 -13.02 -0.71
C ARG A 147 -13.62 -12.45 -1.72
N SER A 148 -13.77 -11.17 -2.01
CA SER A 148 -13.02 -10.49 -3.07
C SER A 148 -12.21 -9.34 -2.47
N THR A 149 -10.98 -9.18 -2.93
CA THR A 149 -10.09 -8.10 -2.49
C THR A 149 -9.45 -7.41 -3.69
N THR A 150 -9.27 -6.10 -3.59
CA THR A 150 -8.45 -5.30 -4.50
C THR A 150 -7.41 -4.55 -3.67
N GLY A 151 -6.12 -4.73 -3.98
CA GLY A 151 -5.01 -4.10 -3.26
C GLY A 151 -4.55 -4.81 -1.97
N PHE A 152 -5.31 -5.79 -1.46
CA PHE A 152 -5.01 -6.55 -0.24
C PHE A 152 -4.85 -8.06 -0.52
N ASP A 153 -4.21 -8.80 0.39
CA ASP A 153 -4.08 -10.26 0.24
C ASP A 153 -5.35 -11.01 0.68
N THR A 154 -5.92 -11.81 -0.23
CA THR A 154 -7.14 -12.58 0.04
C THR A 154 -6.96 -13.65 1.13
N ARG A 155 -5.77 -14.25 1.30
CA ARG A 155 -5.54 -15.23 2.37
C ARG A 155 -5.54 -14.55 3.74
N ARG A 156 -4.94 -13.35 3.82
CA ARG A 156 -4.95 -12.50 5.00
C ARG A 156 -6.38 -12.07 5.35
N LEU A 157 -7.19 -11.63 4.37
CA LEU A 157 -8.62 -11.36 4.61
C LEU A 157 -9.34 -12.58 5.21
N ASN A 158 -9.18 -13.76 4.61
CA ASN A 158 -9.81 -14.98 5.10
C ASN A 158 -9.44 -15.31 6.56
N MET A 159 -8.18 -15.05 6.93
CA MET A 159 -7.70 -15.21 8.29
C MET A 159 -8.39 -14.22 9.24
N LEU A 160 -8.44 -12.93 8.90
CA LEU A 160 -9.06 -11.90 9.72
C LEU A 160 -10.57 -12.17 9.94
N LEU A 161 -11.28 -12.60 8.90
CA LEU A 161 -12.69 -13.02 9.00
C LEU A 161 -12.87 -14.19 9.97
N ALA A 162 -11.98 -15.19 9.91
CA ALA A 162 -12.03 -16.34 10.83
C ALA A 162 -11.75 -15.94 12.28
N VAL A 163 -10.84 -14.98 12.51
CA VAL A 163 -10.59 -14.44 13.86
C VAL A 163 -11.82 -13.71 14.39
N LEU A 164 -12.44 -12.83 13.59
CA LEU A 164 -13.67 -12.12 13.96
C LEU A 164 -14.82 -13.07 14.30
N GLU A 165 -15.01 -14.12 13.51
CA GLU A 165 -16.05 -15.13 13.76
C GLU A 165 -15.77 -15.92 15.05
N LYS A 166 -14.52 -16.39 15.25
CA LYS A 166 -14.17 -17.23 16.39
C LYS A 166 -14.08 -16.48 17.72
N ARG A 167 -13.66 -15.22 17.70
CA ARG A 167 -13.37 -14.42 18.91
C ARG A 167 -14.48 -13.45 19.27
N CYS A 168 -15.07 -12.79 18.28
CA CYS A 168 -16.10 -11.78 18.49
C CYS A 168 -17.52 -12.30 18.24
N GLY A 169 -17.68 -13.52 17.68
CA GLY A 169 -18.98 -14.16 17.49
C GLY A 169 -19.78 -13.64 16.30
N PHE A 170 -19.17 -12.87 15.39
CA PHE A 170 -19.84 -12.40 14.17
C PHE A 170 -20.06 -13.54 13.18
N ARG A 171 -21.25 -13.62 12.59
CA ARG A 171 -21.62 -14.65 11.61
C ARG A 171 -21.19 -14.27 10.19
N LEU A 172 -19.89 -14.02 10.00
CA LEU A 172 -19.31 -13.60 8.71
C LEU A 172 -19.20 -14.75 7.70
N GLY A 173 -19.22 -16.01 8.15
CA GLY A 173 -19.29 -17.19 7.29
C GLY A 173 -20.54 -17.28 6.39
N GLN A 174 -21.52 -16.39 6.55
CA GLN A 174 -22.74 -16.29 5.70
C GLN A 174 -22.81 -14.95 4.94
N LYS A 175 -21.73 -14.17 4.96
CA LYS A 175 -21.66 -12.84 4.35
C LYS A 175 -20.72 -12.85 3.16
N ASP A 176 -21.15 -12.24 2.07
CA ASP A 176 -20.26 -11.83 1.00
C ASP A 176 -19.45 -10.63 1.49
N VAL A 177 -18.13 -10.67 1.31
CA VAL A 177 -17.20 -9.62 1.76
C VAL A 177 -16.37 -9.15 0.57
N PHE A 178 -16.54 -7.88 0.22
CA PHE A 178 -15.72 -7.20 -0.78
C PHE A 178 -14.85 -6.18 -0.05
N LEU A 179 -13.54 -6.20 -0.33
CA LEU A 179 -12.57 -5.27 0.24
C LEU A 179 -11.84 -4.54 -0.89
N ASN A 180 -11.69 -3.23 -0.76
CA ASN A 180 -10.96 -2.41 -1.70
C ASN A 180 -10.02 -1.46 -0.95
N ILE A 181 -8.75 -1.43 -1.34
CA ILE A 181 -7.82 -0.38 -0.92
C ILE A 181 -7.91 0.77 -1.92
N THR A 182 -8.28 1.95 -1.45
CA THR A 182 -8.43 3.15 -2.29
C THR A 182 -7.08 3.51 -2.95
N GLY A 183 -7.15 4.03 -4.17
CA GLY A 183 -5.96 4.34 -4.97
C GLY A 183 -5.34 3.15 -5.71
N GLY A 184 -5.93 1.95 -5.65
CA GLY A 184 -5.41 0.80 -6.40
C GLY A 184 -3.99 0.40 -6.03
N LEU A 185 -3.51 0.85 -4.86
CA LEU A 185 -2.22 0.46 -4.32
C LEU A 185 -2.30 -0.96 -3.79
N ARG A 186 -1.29 -1.77 -4.14
CA ARG A 186 -1.08 -3.07 -3.51
C ARG A 186 -0.15 -2.88 -2.33
N VAL A 187 -0.65 -3.18 -1.13
CA VAL A 187 0.08 -2.93 0.12
C VAL A 187 0.32 -4.25 0.85
N ASP A 188 1.54 -4.42 1.34
CA ASP A 188 1.95 -5.57 2.16
C ASP A 188 2.52 -5.07 3.50
N ASP A 189 1.65 -4.50 4.33
CA ASP A 189 1.99 -4.03 5.67
C ASP A 189 1.00 -4.64 6.69
N PRO A 190 1.48 -5.43 7.66
CA PRO A 190 0.64 -6.00 8.72
C PRO A 190 -0.20 -4.99 9.50
N ALA A 191 0.22 -3.72 9.55
CA ALA A 191 -0.51 -2.68 10.28
C ALA A 191 -1.91 -2.38 9.72
N LEU A 192 -2.23 -2.84 8.50
CA LEU A 192 -3.55 -2.68 7.89
C LEU A 192 -4.62 -3.55 8.55
N ASP A 193 -4.26 -4.64 9.25
CA ASP A 193 -5.23 -5.61 9.75
C ASP A 193 -6.34 -4.97 10.60
N LEU A 194 -5.94 -4.06 11.49
CA LEU A 194 -6.88 -3.38 12.38
C LEU A 194 -7.86 -2.49 11.60
N ALA A 195 -7.38 -1.78 10.58
CA ALA A 195 -8.22 -0.95 9.71
C ALA A 195 -9.17 -1.80 8.85
N VAL A 196 -8.68 -2.92 8.31
CA VAL A 196 -9.51 -3.87 7.54
C VAL A 196 -10.63 -4.43 8.40
N ILE A 197 -10.32 -4.84 9.63
CA ILE A 197 -11.33 -5.30 10.58
C ILE A 197 -12.32 -4.19 10.91
N ALA A 198 -11.87 -2.97 11.17
CA ALA A 198 -12.74 -1.84 11.47
C ALA A 198 -13.70 -1.56 10.31
N ALA A 199 -13.22 -1.54 9.06
CA ALA A 199 -14.05 -1.37 7.86
C ALA A 199 -15.10 -2.49 7.73
N ILE A 200 -14.71 -3.75 7.93
CA ILE A 200 -15.63 -4.90 7.87
C ILE A 200 -16.71 -4.81 8.97
N LEU A 201 -16.33 -4.45 10.19
CA LEU A 201 -17.26 -4.28 11.31
C LEU A 201 -18.24 -3.15 11.04
N SER A 202 -17.74 -2.00 10.58
CA SER A 202 -18.53 -0.84 10.18
C SER A 202 -19.55 -1.22 9.11
N SER A 203 -19.15 -1.91 8.04
CA SER A 203 -20.05 -2.35 6.98
C SER A 203 -21.07 -3.39 7.46
N ASN A 204 -20.65 -4.37 8.27
CA ASN A 204 -21.55 -5.43 8.73
C ASN A 204 -22.58 -4.94 9.76
N GLN A 205 -22.27 -3.90 10.53
CA GLN A 205 -23.17 -3.28 11.50
C GLN A 205 -23.95 -2.09 10.92
N ASP A 206 -23.58 -1.65 9.72
CA ASP A 206 -24.07 -0.42 9.09
C ASP A 206 -23.90 0.84 9.96
N ASP A 207 -22.75 0.92 10.63
CA ASP A 207 -22.39 2.01 11.53
C ASP A 207 -21.10 2.68 11.06
N ALA A 208 -21.11 3.99 10.86
CA ALA A 208 -20.01 4.72 10.24
C ALA A 208 -18.91 5.04 11.26
N ILE A 209 -17.65 4.84 10.87
CA ILE A 209 -16.50 5.24 11.68
C ILE A 209 -16.35 6.75 11.62
N GLY A 210 -16.08 7.39 12.77
CA GLY A 210 -15.80 8.83 12.82
C GLY A 210 -14.71 9.26 11.83
N GLY A 211 -14.97 10.31 11.04
CA GLY A 211 -14.13 10.70 9.89
C GLY A 211 -12.68 11.11 10.19
N LYS A 212 -12.30 11.27 11.47
CA LYS A 212 -10.94 11.60 11.92
C LYS A 212 -10.32 10.53 12.81
N VAL A 213 -10.72 9.28 12.57
CA VAL A 213 -10.18 8.08 13.23
C VAL A 213 -9.33 7.29 12.23
N CYS A 214 -8.15 6.86 12.67
CA CYS A 214 -7.30 5.95 11.90
C CYS A 214 -6.77 4.78 12.75
N PHE A 215 -6.22 3.77 12.08
CA PHE A 215 -5.83 2.51 12.70
C PHE A 215 -4.43 2.07 12.24
N ALA A 216 -3.65 1.49 13.15
CA ALA A 216 -2.38 0.84 12.85
C ALA A 216 -2.12 -0.32 13.82
N GLY A 217 -2.30 -1.55 13.36
CA GLY A 217 -2.08 -2.73 14.20
C GLY A 217 -2.17 -4.03 13.41
N GLU A 218 -1.34 -5.00 13.79
CA GLU A 218 -1.40 -6.37 13.28
C GLU A 218 -2.33 -7.20 14.15
N VAL A 219 -3.08 -8.12 13.56
CA VAL A 219 -3.98 -9.02 14.32
C VAL A 219 -3.50 -10.47 14.24
N GLY A 220 -3.29 -11.06 15.42
CA GLY A 220 -2.95 -12.47 15.56
C GLY A 220 -4.16 -13.40 15.55
N LEU A 221 -3.93 -14.68 15.29
CA LEU A 221 -4.97 -15.74 15.27
C LEU A 221 -5.70 -15.92 16.63
N THR A 222 -5.06 -15.49 17.72
CA THR A 222 -5.62 -15.49 19.07
C THR A 222 -6.55 -14.31 19.36
N GLY A 223 -6.67 -13.36 18.42
CA GLY A 223 -7.40 -12.10 18.60
C GLY A 223 -6.58 -11.01 19.30
N GLU A 224 -5.29 -11.25 19.56
CA GLU A 224 -4.38 -10.23 20.09
C GLU A 224 -4.02 -9.19 19.03
N ILE A 225 -3.87 -7.93 19.44
CA ILE A 225 -3.43 -6.84 18.58
C ILE A 225 -1.95 -6.61 18.83
N ARG A 226 -1.12 -6.96 17.86
CA ARG A 226 0.34 -7.01 17.98
C ARG A 226 0.98 -5.65 17.65
N PRO A 227 2.11 -5.30 18.31
CA PRO A 227 2.90 -4.12 17.97
C PRO A 227 3.34 -4.13 16.51
N VAL A 228 3.36 -2.96 15.88
CA VAL A 228 3.83 -2.77 14.50
C VAL A 228 5.09 -1.91 14.48
N THR A 229 5.86 -1.99 13.40
CA THR A 229 7.11 -1.26 13.29
C THR A 229 6.89 0.25 13.15
N LYS A 230 7.84 1.04 13.68
CA LYS A 230 7.92 2.52 13.59
C LYS A 230 6.61 3.24 13.94
N ILE A 231 5.99 2.85 15.06
CA ILE A 231 4.71 3.40 15.50
C ILE A 231 4.75 4.93 15.67
N ASP A 232 5.85 5.49 16.16
CA ASP A 232 6.00 6.95 16.32
C ASP A 232 5.89 7.70 14.98
N GLN A 233 6.42 7.13 13.89
CA GLN A 233 6.32 7.74 12.56
C GLN A 233 4.87 7.70 12.04
N ARG A 234 4.16 6.61 12.32
CA ARG A 234 2.75 6.45 11.95
C ARG A 234 1.86 7.46 12.69
N ILE A 235 2.08 7.60 14.01
CA ILE A 235 1.32 8.54 14.85
C ILE A 235 1.55 9.98 14.40
N ARG A 236 2.81 10.38 14.17
CA ARG A 236 3.14 11.75 13.71
C ARG A 236 2.53 12.08 12.36
N GLU A 237 2.51 11.13 11.43
CA GLU A 237 1.91 11.37 10.11
C GLU A 237 0.39 11.52 10.20
N ALA A 238 -0.28 10.70 11.03
CA ALA A 238 -1.71 10.85 11.28
C ALA A 238 -2.04 12.21 11.92
N GLU A 239 -1.27 12.62 12.93
CA GLU A 239 -1.41 13.92 13.58
C GLU A 239 -1.19 15.09 12.60
N LYS A 240 -0.14 15.02 11.78
CA LYS A 240 0.18 16.03 10.77
C LYS A 240 -0.95 16.24 9.76
N LEU A 241 -1.70 15.19 9.44
CA LEU A 241 -2.86 15.24 8.54
C LEU A 241 -4.18 15.60 9.25
N GLY A 242 -4.13 15.87 10.56
CA GLY A 242 -5.27 16.36 11.32
C GLY A 242 -6.24 15.28 11.82
N PHE A 243 -5.80 14.02 11.90
CA PHE A 243 -6.57 12.98 12.59
C PHE A 243 -6.61 13.25 14.09
N GLU A 244 -7.76 13.01 14.70
CA GLU A 244 -8.00 13.28 16.13
C GLU A 244 -7.74 12.05 16.99
N ARG A 245 -7.86 10.86 16.42
CA ARG A 245 -7.68 9.59 17.14
C ARG A 245 -6.99 8.53 16.29
N ILE A 246 -6.04 7.82 16.90
CA ILE A 246 -5.40 6.64 16.30
C ILE A 246 -5.52 5.43 17.24
N TYR A 247 -6.00 4.31 16.69
CA TYR A 247 -6.06 3.02 17.37
C TYR A 247 -4.83 2.19 17.03
N VAL A 248 -4.12 1.74 18.05
CA VAL A 248 -2.86 1.01 17.94
C VAL A 248 -2.81 -0.17 18.90
N SER A 249 -1.78 -1.00 18.80
CA SER A 249 -1.54 -2.05 19.81
C SER A 249 -1.26 -1.44 21.19
N GLY A 250 -2.01 -1.91 22.19
CA GLY A 250 -1.82 -1.59 23.61
C GLY A 250 -0.57 -2.24 24.23
N HIS A 251 0.20 -2.99 23.44
CA HIS A 251 1.50 -3.54 23.84
C HIS A 251 2.66 -2.61 23.49
N HIS A 252 2.44 -1.53 22.74
CA HIS A 252 3.45 -0.49 22.58
C HIS A 252 3.60 0.35 23.85
N GLN A 253 4.85 0.62 24.22
CA GLN A 253 5.18 1.65 25.20
C GLN A 253 5.25 2.99 24.47
N ILE A 254 4.18 3.78 24.55
CA ILE A 254 4.09 5.09 23.88
C ILE A 254 3.89 6.16 24.94
N GLU A 255 4.78 7.15 24.95
CA GLU A 255 4.64 8.33 25.80
C GLU A 255 3.65 9.30 25.16
N LYS A 256 2.36 9.16 25.54
CA LYS A 256 1.24 9.90 24.95
C LYS A 256 1.39 11.43 25.03
N SER A 257 2.16 11.96 25.98
CA SER A 257 2.40 13.39 26.17
C SER A 257 3.12 14.06 24.99
N HIS A 258 3.76 13.28 24.11
CA HIS A 258 4.49 13.79 22.95
C HIS A 258 3.60 14.05 21.72
N TYR A 259 2.29 13.81 21.82
CA TYR A 259 1.37 13.80 20.70
C TYR A 259 0.11 14.60 21.01
N GLY A 260 -0.35 15.40 20.04
CA GLY A 260 -1.64 16.09 20.06
C GLY A 260 -2.82 15.22 19.61
N ILE A 261 -2.55 14.06 19.00
CA ILE A 261 -3.55 13.07 18.60
C ILE A 261 -3.89 12.10 19.76
N ALA A 262 -5.16 11.73 19.91
CA ALA A 262 -5.58 10.78 20.93
C ALA A 262 -5.17 9.35 20.57
N ILE A 263 -4.26 8.76 21.35
CA ILE A 263 -3.75 7.40 21.13
C ILE A 263 -4.54 6.40 21.98
N VAL A 264 -5.25 5.49 21.33
CA VAL A 264 -6.02 4.41 21.94
C VAL A 264 -5.29 3.09 21.73
N GLY A 265 -4.78 2.51 22.82
CA GLY A 265 -4.08 1.23 22.79
C GLY A 265 -5.03 0.08 23.07
N LEU A 266 -5.18 -0.84 22.12
CA LEU A 266 -6.03 -2.02 22.22
C LEU A 266 -5.16 -3.28 22.35
N LYS A 267 -5.49 -4.17 23.29
CA LYS A 267 -4.75 -5.44 23.42
C LYS A 267 -5.40 -6.57 22.65
N ARG A 268 -6.72 -6.49 22.47
CA ARG A 268 -7.55 -7.52 21.87
C ARG A 268 -8.59 -6.94 20.94
N ILE A 269 -8.97 -7.67 19.91
CA ILE A 269 -9.98 -7.23 18.94
C ILE A 269 -11.39 -7.08 19.54
N GLU A 270 -11.67 -7.74 20.66
CA GLU A 270 -12.93 -7.56 21.38
C GLU A 270 -13.06 -6.13 21.95
N GLU A 271 -11.93 -5.51 22.35
CA GLU A 271 -11.90 -4.12 22.82
C GLU A 271 -12.23 -3.15 21.67
N LEU A 272 -11.78 -3.50 20.45
CA LEU A 272 -12.09 -2.75 19.24
C LEU A 272 -13.61 -2.69 19.01
N VAL A 273 -14.29 -3.84 19.10
CA VAL A 273 -15.75 -3.95 18.93
C VAL A 273 -16.52 -3.15 19.98
N GLN A 274 -16.02 -3.11 21.21
CA GLN A 274 -16.64 -2.34 22.31
C GLN A 274 -16.40 -0.83 22.17
N SER A 275 -15.31 -0.44 21.51
CA SER A 275 -14.85 0.95 21.50
C SER A 275 -15.68 1.90 20.64
N GLN A 276 -16.73 1.42 19.95
CA GLN A 276 -17.70 2.17 19.11
C GLN A 276 -17.10 3.46 18.54
N PHE A 277 -16.49 3.33 17.35
CA PHE A 277 -15.61 4.35 16.77
C PHE A 277 -16.31 5.67 16.45
#